data_AF-A0A9W4UXE0-F1
#
_entry.id   AF-A0A9W4UXE0-F1
#
_cell.length_a   1.000
_cell.length_b   1.000
_cell.length_c   1.000
_cell.angle_alpha   90.00
_cell.angle_beta   90.00
_cell.angle_gamma   90.00
#
_symmetry.space_group_name_H-M   'P 1'
#
loop_
_entity.id
_entity.type
_entity.pdbx_description
1 polymer ?
#
loop_
_entity_poly.entity_id
_entity_poly.type
_entity_poly.pdbx_seq_one_letter_code
_entity_poly.pdbx_strand_id
1 'polypeptide(L)'
;MGRFDHPRSGILADNIVSYSVDALPPVDDPGLVRTALTDGIDAWERANPGLVFAESDDPEVVIRWELEPGPTWIGQADCDYITAIISCELTISVGGTSCSGTYEQADLGALTNTIMHEIGHVLDIGHTSDESHLMHGDDPPPSDPLDVMGFNVPDALESQLDRNEAIRAVLDANLTKFEIELAGLDRELEGLNLELEELNREFDRIEGLKGSLGYPNAHDLELEEDIRRYNIRNDDYNTRNDAYNLRSEDYNRRIEIYNQQADELDVLVERSNAYTTDPCYHERAG
;
A
#
# COMPACT_ATOMS: atom_id res chain seq x y z
N MET A 1 14.50 -12.61 -29.20
CA MET A 1 15.84 -12.15 -29.62
C MET A 1 15.68 -11.27 -30.86
N GLY A 2 15.31 -10.01 -30.66
CA GLY A 2 15.35 -8.98 -31.69
C GLY A 2 16.42 -7.98 -31.27
N ARG A 3 17.46 -7.82 -32.09
CA ARG A 3 18.44 -6.74 -31.95
C ARG A 3 17.73 -5.44 -32.34
N PHE A 4 17.62 -4.51 -31.41
CA PHE A 4 17.33 -3.13 -31.72
C PHE A 4 18.67 -2.43 -31.98
N ASP A 5 19.01 -2.31 -33.26
CA ASP A 5 20.10 -1.45 -33.74
C ASP A 5 19.54 -0.02 -33.89
N HIS A 6 19.33 0.67 -32.76
CA HIS A 6 19.50 2.11 -32.74
C HIS A 6 20.90 2.38 -32.18
N PRO A 7 21.73 3.22 -32.84
CA PRO A 7 22.95 3.69 -32.21
C PRO A 7 22.50 4.45 -30.96
N ARG A 8 22.81 3.92 -29.77
CA ARG A 8 22.68 4.67 -28.52
C ARG A 8 23.37 6.01 -28.75
N SER A 9 22.63 7.11 -28.91
CA SER A 9 23.22 8.40 -28.55
C SER A 9 23.61 8.23 -27.09
N GLY A 10 24.87 8.53 -26.82
CA GLY A 10 25.69 7.98 -25.75
C GLY A 10 25.27 8.39 -24.34
N ILE A 11 24.11 7.96 -23.89
CA ILE A 11 23.70 8.08 -22.50
C ILE A 11 24.51 7.05 -21.71
N LEU A 12 25.61 7.53 -21.10
CA LEU A 12 26.49 6.86 -20.13
C LEU A 12 27.31 5.72 -20.74
N ALA A 13 28.63 5.89 -20.83
CA ALA A 13 29.54 4.85 -21.33
C ALA A 13 29.38 3.52 -20.55
N ASP A 14 28.95 3.59 -19.28
CA ASP A 14 28.84 2.48 -18.34
C ASP A 14 27.43 2.31 -17.70
N ASN A 15 26.39 3.01 -18.18
CA ASN A 15 25.06 3.08 -17.55
C ASN A 15 25.05 3.56 -16.08
N ILE A 16 26.07 4.30 -15.66
CA ILE A 16 26.16 4.89 -14.32
C ILE A 16 25.92 6.38 -14.45
N VAL A 17 24.91 6.91 -13.77
CA VAL A 17 24.69 8.34 -13.57
C VAL A 17 25.33 8.74 -12.26
N SER A 18 26.35 9.58 -12.30
CA SER A 18 26.96 10.11 -11.10
C SER A 18 26.23 11.36 -10.61
N TYR A 19 25.90 11.45 -9.32
CA TYR A 19 25.16 12.57 -8.77
C TYR A 19 25.71 13.09 -7.44
N SER A 20 25.34 14.32 -7.08
CA SER A 20 25.51 14.85 -5.74
C SER A 20 24.24 15.56 -5.29
N VAL A 21 24.06 15.74 -3.98
CA VAL A 21 22.88 16.38 -3.41
C VAL A 21 23.31 17.56 -2.56
N ASP A 22 22.80 18.75 -2.88
CA ASP A 22 23.01 19.95 -2.06
C ASP A 22 22.33 19.82 -0.69
N ALA A 23 22.79 20.64 0.26
CA ALA A 23 22.21 20.68 1.59
C ALA A 23 20.73 21.12 1.53
N LEU A 24 19.85 20.36 2.20
CA LEU A 24 18.44 20.69 2.28
C LEU A 24 18.21 22.04 2.98
N PRO A 25 17.28 22.88 2.48
CA PRO A 25 16.77 24.02 3.23
C PRO A 25 16.05 23.56 4.51
N PRO A 26 15.85 24.46 5.49
CA PRO A 26 15.08 24.14 6.68
C PRO A 26 13.61 23.87 6.31
N VAL A 27 13.20 22.61 6.45
CA VAL A 27 11.83 22.13 6.20
C VAL A 27 11.33 21.34 7.41
N ASP A 28 10.01 21.12 7.48
CA ASP A 28 9.37 20.48 8.64
C ASP A 28 9.78 19.02 8.80
N ASP A 29 9.83 18.26 7.70
CA ASP A 29 10.21 16.85 7.68
C ASP A 29 11.33 16.60 6.65
N PRO A 30 12.61 16.83 7.02
CA PRO A 30 13.74 16.56 6.12
C PRO A 30 13.96 15.07 5.88
N GLY A 31 13.39 14.19 6.72
CA GLY A 31 13.41 12.74 6.52
C GLY A 31 12.57 12.35 5.32
N LEU A 32 11.36 12.90 5.21
CA LEU A 32 10.46 12.71 4.07
C LEU A 32 11.14 13.05 2.74
N VAL A 33 11.86 14.18 2.66
CA VAL A 33 12.54 14.62 1.42
C VAL A 33 13.63 13.63 0.99
N ARG A 34 14.42 13.12 1.96
CA ARG A 34 15.45 12.12 1.68
C ARG A 34 14.87 10.79 1.23
N THR A 35 13.75 10.39 1.83
CA THR A 35 13.00 9.21 1.39
C THR A 35 12.49 9.38 -0.03
N ALA A 36 11.89 10.53 -0.36
CA ALA A 36 11.39 10.82 -1.70
C ALA A 36 12.49 10.72 -2.77
N LEU A 37 13.67 11.27 -2.49
CA LEU A 37 14.82 11.15 -3.38
C LEU A 37 15.26 9.70 -3.59
N THR A 38 15.36 8.94 -2.49
CA THR A 38 15.77 7.53 -2.54
C THR A 38 14.75 6.72 -3.34
N ASP A 39 13.46 6.88 -3.05
CA ASP A 39 12.38 6.17 -3.72
C ASP A 39 12.33 6.51 -5.23
N GLY A 40 12.56 7.76 -5.60
CA GLY A 40 12.58 8.20 -6.99
C GLY A 40 13.75 7.61 -7.79
N ILE A 41 14.95 7.58 -7.22
CA ILE A 41 16.12 6.93 -7.82
C ILE A 41 15.88 5.42 -7.95
N ASP A 42 15.43 4.77 -6.87
CA ASP A 42 15.17 3.33 -6.82
C ASP A 42 14.12 2.90 -7.85
N ALA A 43 13.11 3.74 -8.13
CA ALA A 43 12.10 3.46 -9.14
C ALA A 43 12.73 3.30 -10.53
N TRP A 44 13.64 4.20 -10.91
CA TRP A 44 14.34 4.16 -12.19
C TRP A 44 15.30 2.99 -12.31
N GLU A 45 16.11 2.71 -11.29
CA GLU A 45 17.01 1.55 -11.28
C GLU A 45 16.24 0.22 -11.37
N ARG A 46 15.12 0.11 -10.65
CA ARG A 46 14.27 -1.09 -10.64
C ARG A 46 13.62 -1.33 -12.01
N ALA A 47 13.17 -0.27 -12.67
CA ALA A 47 12.58 -0.35 -14.01
C ALA A 47 13.63 -0.65 -15.10
N ASN A 48 14.91 -0.33 -14.86
CA ASN A 48 15.98 -0.40 -15.84
C ASN A 48 17.18 -1.22 -15.35
N PRO A 49 17.13 -2.56 -15.45
CA PRO A 49 18.24 -3.42 -15.02
C PRO A 49 19.57 -3.04 -15.67
N GLY A 50 20.49 -2.53 -14.86
CA GLY A 50 21.83 -2.10 -15.28
C GLY A 50 22.01 -0.59 -15.38
N LEU A 51 20.97 0.23 -15.14
CA LEU A 51 21.11 1.63 -14.78
C LEU A 51 21.47 1.71 -13.29
N VAL A 52 22.46 2.54 -12.96
CA VAL A 52 22.91 2.76 -11.58
C VAL A 52 23.09 4.26 -11.33
N PHE A 53 22.55 4.77 -10.23
CA PHE A 53 22.83 6.11 -9.73
C PHE A 53 23.86 6.02 -8.60
N ALA A 54 24.97 6.74 -8.74
CA ALA A 54 26.07 6.69 -7.78
C ALA A 54 26.43 8.09 -7.28
N GLU A 55 26.43 8.27 -5.97
CA GLU A 55 26.87 9.52 -5.37
C GLU A 55 28.38 9.76 -5.63
N SER A 56 28.76 10.98 -6.02
CA SER A 56 30.13 11.36 -6.41
C SER A 56 30.47 12.78 -5.98
N ASP A 57 31.75 13.02 -5.65
CA ASP A 57 32.30 14.37 -5.42
C ASP A 57 32.55 15.15 -6.73
N ASP A 58 32.55 14.45 -7.88
CA ASP A 58 32.63 15.00 -9.23
C ASP A 58 31.45 14.44 -10.04
N PRO A 59 30.24 14.99 -9.85
CA PRO A 59 29.00 14.42 -10.38
C PRO A 59 28.66 14.97 -11.77
N GLU A 60 27.95 14.17 -12.55
CA GLU A 60 27.26 14.61 -13.77
C GLU A 60 25.95 15.33 -13.43
N VAL A 61 25.29 14.96 -12.33
CA VAL A 61 24.00 15.52 -11.91
C VAL A 61 24.13 16.15 -10.52
N VAL A 62 23.78 17.43 -10.41
CA VAL A 62 23.69 18.12 -9.10
C VAL A 62 22.23 18.33 -8.76
N ILE A 63 21.79 17.77 -7.64
CA ILE A 63 20.43 17.90 -7.13
C ILE A 63 20.36 19.06 -6.14
N ARG A 64 19.55 20.06 -6.46
CA ARG A 64 19.31 21.27 -5.68
C ARG A 64 17.89 21.32 -5.16
N TRP A 65 17.75 21.97 -4.01
CA TRP A 65 16.48 22.10 -3.30
C TRP A 65 16.09 23.55 -3.18
N GLU A 66 14.85 23.87 -3.55
CA GLU A 66 14.23 25.17 -3.30
C GLU A 66 13.02 25.01 -2.39
N LEU A 67 12.79 25.97 -1.49
CA LEU A 67 11.60 25.92 -0.64
C LEU A 67 10.34 26.05 -1.48
N GLU A 68 10.30 26.99 -2.42
CA GLU A 68 9.13 27.32 -3.21
C GLU A 68 9.36 27.00 -4.68
N PRO A 69 8.30 26.74 -5.46
CA PRO A 69 8.44 26.42 -6.87
C PRO A 69 8.81 27.66 -7.67
N GLY A 70 9.41 27.43 -8.83
CA GLY A 70 9.57 28.48 -9.83
C GLY A 70 8.21 28.97 -10.36
N PRO A 71 8.21 30.05 -11.17
CA PRO A 71 6.98 30.61 -11.71
C PRO A 71 6.16 29.64 -12.56
N THR A 72 6.81 28.65 -13.17
CA THR A 72 6.22 27.72 -14.15
C THR A 72 6.61 26.26 -13.89
N TRP A 73 7.20 25.94 -12.74
CA TRP A 73 7.75 24.61 -12.50
C TRP A 73 7.82 24.27 -11.02
N ILE A 74 7.60 22.99 -10.70
CA ILE A 74 7.82 22.41 -9.36
C ILE A 74 9.14 21.63 -9.29
N GLY A 75 9.64 21.19 -10.45
CA GLY A 75 10.98 20.66 -10.68
C GLY A 75 11.52 21.19 -12.00
N GLN A 76 12.83 21.32 -12.12
CA GLN A 76 13.48 21.73 -13.35
C GLN A 76 14.80 21.00 -13.55
N ALA A 77 14.94 20.32 -14.69
CA ALA A 77 16.19 19.77 -15.18
C ALA A 77 16.83 20.72 -16.20
N ASP A 78 17.98 21.31 -15.85
CA ASP A 78 18.82 22.06 -16.79
C ASP A 78 20.04 21.22 -17.15
N CYS A 79 19.95 20.50 -18.27
CA CYS A 79 20.95 19.52 -18.68
C CYS A 79 21.64 19.93 -20.01
N ASP A 80 22.97 19.81 -20.02
CA ASP A 80 23.80 20.01 -21.22
C ASP A 80 24.18 18.66 -21.84
N TYR A 81 23.76 18.48 -23.11
CA TYR A 81 24.01 17.27 -23.90
C TYR A 81 24.90 17.56 -25.11
N ILE A 82 25.93 16.73 -25.35
CA ILE A 82 26.64 16.68 -26.65
C ILE A 82 26.45 15.30 -27.29
N THR A 83 26.92 14.26 -26.61
CA THR A 83 26.66 12.85 -26.96
C THR A 83 26.17 12.06 -25.75
N ALA A 84 26.47 12.54 -24.55
CA ALA A 84 26.08 12.05 -23.24
C ALA A 84 25.68 13.27 -22.40
N ILE A 85 25.08 13.06 -21.23
CA ILE A 85 25.00 14.10 -20.22
C ILE A 85 26.41 14.52 -19.81
N ILE A 86 26.70 15.83 -19.82
CA ILE A 86 27.99 16.37 -19.38
C ILE A 86 27.83 17.03 -18.02
N SER A 87 26.72 17.71 -17.85
CA SER A 87 26.29 18.30 -16.59
C SER A 87 24.78 18.45 -16.62
N CYS A 88 24.12 18.17 -15.52
CA CYS A 88 22.75 18.54 -15.30
C CYS A 88 22.54 19.07 -13.89
N GLU A 89 21.72 20.11 -13.79
CA GLU A 89 21.24 20.64 -12.53
C GLU A 89 19.76 20.30 -12.39
N LEU A 90 19.42 19.47 -11.39
CA LEU A 90 18.05 19.17 -11.02
C LEU A 90 17.63 20.06 -9.87
N THR A 91 16.79 21.05 -10.13
CA THR A 91 16.23 21.91 -9.09
C THR A 91 14.83 21.42 -8.73
N ILE A 92 14.64 21.00 -7.48
CA ILE A 92 13.36 20.45 -6.99
C ILE A 92 12.83 21.32 -5.88
N SER A 93 11.57 21.73 -6.02
CA SER A 93 10.85 22.40 -4.95
C SER A 93 10.37 21.40 -3.91
N VAL A 94 10.65 21.70 -2.63
CA VAL A 94 10.27 20.82 -1.51
C VAL A 94 8.83 21.09 -1.01
N GLY A 95 8.25 22.21 -1.42
CA GLY A 95 6.97 22.68 -0.92
C GLY A 95 6.51 23.92 -1.66
N GLY A 96 5.54 24.64 -1.11
CA GLY A 96 5.05 25.85 -1.74
C GLY A 96 4.20 26.67 -0.77
N THR A 97 3.96 27.93 -1.10
CA THR A 97 3.02 28.74 -0.34
C THR A 97 1.59 28.41 -0.75
N SER A 98 0.76 28.04 0.22
CA SER A 98 -0.67 27.83 0.01
C SER A 98 -1.43 29.15 -0.19
N CYS A 99 -2.71 29.10 -0.58
CA CYS A 99 -3.54 30.29 -0.77
C CYS A 99 -3.63 31.12 0.53
N SER A 100 -3.45 30.48 1.69
CA SER A 100 -3.44 31.11 3.01
C SER A 100 -2.17 31.94 3.29
N GLY A 101 -1.15 31.85 2.43
CA GLY A 101 0.16 32.45 2.65
C GLY A 101 1.07 31.63 3.57
N THR A 102 0.69 30.39 3.89
CA THR A 102 1.47 29.49 4.74
C THR A 102 2.31 28.57 3.86
N TYR A 103 3.56 28.33 4.25
CA TYR A 103 4.37 27.31 3.60
C TYR A 103 3.85 25.91 3.92
N GLU A 104 3.68 25.10 2.89
CA GLU A 104 3.27 23.71 2.99
C GLU A 104 4.30 22.84 2.25
N GLN A 105 4.94 21.92 2.97
CA GLN A 105 5.85 20.95 2.39
C GLN A 105 5.04 19.94 1.56
N ALA A 106 5.54 19.59 0.38
CA ALA A 106 4.94 18.58 -0.47
C ALA A 106 4.90 17.21 0.24
N ASP A 107 3.86 16.43 -0.02
CA ASP A 107 3.79 15.06 0.49
C ASP A 107 4.81 14.14 -0.23
N LEU A 108 5.03 12.96 0.36
CA LEU A 108 6.01 12.00 -0.15
C LEU A 108 5.72 11.58 -1.60
N GLY A 109 4.47 11.35 -1.97
CA GLY A 109 4.11 10.88 -3.30
C GLY A 109 4.34 11.96 -4.36
N ALA A 110 3.85 13.17 -4.10
CA ALA A 110 4.04 14.33 -4.97
C ALA A 110 5.53 14.62 -5.19
N LEU A 111 6.32 14.70 -4.11
CA LEU A 111 7.75 14.98 -4.20
C LEU A 111 8.52 13.87 -4.92
N THR A 112 8.16 12.60 -4.68
CA THR A 112 8.79 11.46 -5.37
C THR A 112 8.48 11.47 -6.86
N ASN A 113 7.23 11.76 -7.27
CA ASN A 113 6.86 11.87 -8.68
C ASN A 113 7.62 13.00 -9.38
N THR A 114 7.73 14.18 -8.74
CA THR A 114 8.54 15.27 -9.27
C THR A 114 9.98 14.83 -9.49
N ILE A 115 10.61 14.19 -8.49
CA ILE A 115 11.98 13.68 -8.61
C ILE A 115 12.10 12.65 -9.74
N MET A 116 11.16 11.71 -9.84
CA MET A 116 11.13 10.71 -10.90
C MET A 116 10.99 11.34 -12.29
N HIS A 117 10.14 12.35 -12.42
CA HIS A 117 9.95 13.11 -13.66
C HIS A 117 11.25 13.80 -14.08
N GLU A 118 11.88 14.55 -13.17
CA GLU A 118 13.14 15.24 -13.44
C GLU A 118 14.29 14.27 -13.78
N ILE A 119 14.34 13.09 -13.15
CA ILE A 119 15.30 12.04 -13.54
C ILE A 119 15.03 11.55 -14.97
N GLY A 120 13.78 11.51 -15.43
CA GLY A 120 13.47 11.23 -16.82
C GLY A 120 14.18 12.21 -17.77
N HIS A 121 14.19 13.49 -17.43
CA HIS A 121 14.91 14.50 -18.21
C HIS A 121 16.43 14.33 -18.17
N VAL A 122 17.02 13.88 -17.05
CA VAL A 122 18.45 13.48 -16.97
C VAL A 122 18.80 12.38 -17.96
N LEU A 123 17.84 11.49 -18.26
CA LEU A 123 17.96 10.40 -19.21
C LEU A 123 17.59 10.82 -20.65
N ASP A 124 17.52 12.12 -20.93
CA ASP A 124 17.18 12.71 -22.23
C ASP A 124 15.76 12.34 -22.70
N ILE A 125 14.85 12.08 -21.77
CA ILE A 125 13.43 11.80 -22.06
C ILE A 125 12.65 13.11 -22.01
N GLY A 126 11.93 13.43 -23.09
CA GLY A 126 11.09 14.63 -23.19
C GLY A 126 9.71 14.46 -22.53
N HIS A 127 8.80 15.41 -22.80
CA HIS A 127 7.42 15.34 -22.34
C HIS A 127 6.50 14.53 -23.27
N THR A 128 5.42 14.02 -22.70
CA THR A 128 4.26 13.43 -23.40
C THR A 128 2.99 14.19 -23.09
N SER A 129 2.03 14.18 -24.02
CA SER A 129 0.71 14.80 -23.80
C SER A 129 -0.24 13.90 -22.99
N ASP A 130 0.17 12.69 -22.61
CA ASP A 130 -0.65 11.75 -21.85
C ASP A 130 -0.63 12.11 -20.35
N GLU A 131 -1.72 12.71 -19.86
CA GLU A 131 -1.90 13.13 -18.46
C GLU A 131 -1.72 11.99 -17.44
N SER A 132 -1.83 10.73 -17.86
CA SER A 132 -1.63 9.59 -16.97
C SER A 132 -0.17 9.11 -16.87
N HIS A 133 0.72 9.68 -17.68
CA HIS A 133 2.10 9.25 -17.78
C HIS A 133 3.04 10.09 -16.89
N LEU A 134 4.07 9.46 -16.31
CA LEU A 134 5.04 10.16 -15.43
C LEU A 134 5.66 11.40 -16.09
N MET A 135 6.05 11.29 -17.36
CA MET A 135 6.65 12.37 -18.15
C MET A 135 5.63 13.35 -18.76
N HIS A 136 4.41 13.45 -18.21
CA HIS A 136 3.44 14.44 -18.69
C HIS A 136 3.91 15.87 -18.44
N GLY A 137 3.84 16.73 -19.45
CA GLY A 137 4.14 18.16 -19.34
C GLY A 137 3.91 18.93 -20.64
N ASP A 138 3.69 20.24 -20.54
CA ASP A 138 3.31 21.07 -21.68
C ASP A 138 4.46 21.91 -22.29
N ASP A 139 5.59 22.07 -21.58
CA ASP A 139 6.74 22.88 -22.02
C ASP A 139 8.10 22.21 -21.72
N PRO A 140 8.94 21.88 -22.73
CA PRO A 140 8.73 22.09 -24.17
C PRO A 140 7.57 21.25 -24.71
N PRO A 141 7.04 21.59 -25.90
CA PRO A 141 5.89 20.89 -26.47
C PRO A 141 6.11 19.37 -26.46
N PRO A 142 5.12 18.59 -26.00
CA PRO A 142 5.28 17.15 -25.87
C PRO A 142 5.56 16.49 -27.22
N SER A 143 6.36 15.43 -27.18
CA SER A 143 6.63 14.58 -28.32
C SER A 143 5.67 13.39 -28.32
N ASP A 144 4.85 13.25 -29.37
CA ASP A 144 3.95 12.11 -29.54
C ASP A 144 4.27 11.34 -30.83
N PRO A 145 4.71 10.06 -30.76
CA PRO A 145 4.95 9.29 -29.53
C PRO A 145 6.21 9.75 -28.77
N LEU A 146 6.20 9.60 -27.45
CA LEU A 146 7.34 9.87 -26.58
C LEU A 146 8.53 8.99 -26.96
N ASP A 147 9.69 9.60 -27.19
CA ASP A 147 10.95 8.87 -27.31
C ASP A 147 11.53 8.63 -25.91
N VAL A 148 11.40 7.39 -25.42
CA VAL A 148 11.90 6.98 -24.10
C VAL A 148 13.37 6.60 -24.12
N MET A 149 14.08 6.79 -25.23
CA MET A 149 15.53 6.55 -25.37
C MET A 149 15.96 5.11 -25.04
N GLY A 150 15.01 4.16 -25.09
CA GLY A 150 15.23 2.75 -24.76
C GLY A 150 15.13 2.41 -23.26
N PHE A 151 14.73 3.35 -22.42
CA PHE A 151 14.42 3.12 -21.02
C PHE A 151 12.96 2.67 -20.81
N ASN A 152 12.72 1.97 -19.71
CA ASN A 152 11.38 1.76 -19.17
C ASN A 152 11.10 2.89 -18.19
N VAL A 153 10.16 3.77 -18.52
CA VAL A 153 9.69 4.82 -17.63
C VAL A 153 8.89 4.18 -16.50
N PRO A 154 9.22 4.42 -15.21
CA PRO A 154 8.41 3.93 -14.11
C PRO A 154 7.01 4.57 -14.12
N ASP A 155 6.01 3.85 -13.62
CA ASP A 155 4.68 4.40 -13.44
C ASP A 155 4.74 5.53 -12.40
N ALA A 156 3.98 6.62 -12.63
CA ALA A 156 3.79 7.64 -11.62
C ALA A 156 3.17 6.99 -10.36
N LEU A 157 3.65 7.38 -9.18
CA LEU A 157 2.97 7.03 -7.95
C LEU A 157 1.60 7.71 -8.00
N GLU A 158 0.54 6.92 -8.06
CA GLU A 158 -0.80 7.46 -7.85
C GLU A 158 -0.81 8.26 -6.54
N SER A 159 -1.58 9.34 -6.51
CA SER A 159 -1.59 10.27 -5.39
C SER A 159 -1.76 9.51 -4.07
N GLN A 160 -1.17 9.98 -2.98
CA GLN A 160 -1.36 9.33 -1.68
C GLN A 160 -2.85 9.17 -1.33
N LEU A 161 -3.71 10.05 -1.85
CA LEU A 161 -5.16 9.94 -1.75
C LEU A 161 -5.72 8.67 -2.44
N ASP A 162 -5.29 8.36 -3.66
CA ASP A 162 -5.73 7.16 -4.39
C ASP A 162 -5.20 5.88 -3.74
N ARG A 163 -3.94 5.90 -3.27
CA ARG A 163 -3.38 4.78 -2.50
C ARG A 163 -4.13 4.57 -1.18
N ASN A 164 -4.48 5.65 -0.49
CA ASN A 164 -5.26 5.60 0.75
C ASN A 164 -6.71 5.14 0.48
N GLU A 165 -7.32 5.54 -0.63
CA GLU A 165 -8.65 5.09 -1.04
C GLU A 165 -8.64 3.60 -1.41
N ALA A 166 -7.62 3.12 -2.13
CA ALA A 166 -7.44 1.71 -2.43
C ALA A 166 -7.24 0.88 -1.15
N ILE A 167 -6.45 1.37 -0.19
CA ILE A 167 -6.25 0.70 1.10
C ILE A 167 -7.55 0.68 1.91
N ARG A 168 -8.31 1.78 1.94
CA ARG A 168 -9.63 1.85 2.57
C ARG A 168 -10.62 0.87 1.95
N ALA A 169 -10.67 0.77 0.63
CA ALA A 169 -11.53 -0.19 -0.06
C ALA A 169 -11.20 -1.65 0.30
N VAL A 170 -9.91 -1.98 0.45
CA VAL A 170 -9.46 -3.31 0.90
C VAL A 170 -9.85 -3.56 2.36
N LEU A 171 -9.70 -2.57 3.24
CA LEU A 171 -10.11 -2.65 4.64
C LEU A 171 -11.63 -2.87 4.77
N ASP A 172 -12.44 -2.09 4.05
CA ASP A 172 -13.90 -2.21 4.04
C ASP A 172 -14.37 -3.58 3.53
N ALA A 173 -13.75 -4.09 2.47
CA ALA A 173 -14.04 -5.41 1.95
C ALA A 173 -13.70 -6.52 2.96
N ASN A 174 -12.58 -6.38 3.68
CA ASN A 174 -12.19 -7.31 4.73
C ASN A 174 -13.13 -7.23 5.94
N LEU A 175 -13.51 -6.03 6.39
CA LEU A 175 -14.49 -5.83 7.46
C LEU A 175 -15.83 -6.49 7.11
N THR A 176 -16.34 -6.26 5.90
CA THR A 176 -17.57 -6.89 5.41
C THR A 176 -17.46 -8.43 5.44
N LYS A 177 -16.30 -8.98 5.04
CA LYS A 177 -16.06 -10.43 5.10
C LYS A 177 -16.08 -10.94 6.55
N PHE A 178 -15.50 -10.20 7.48
CA PHE A 178 -15.53 -10.55 8.91
C PHE A 178 -16.94 -10.55 9.49
N GLU A 179 -17.75 -9.56 9.14
CA GLU A 179 -19.15 -9.50 9.59
C GLU A 179 -19.95 -10.72 9.12
N ILE A 180 -19.73 -11.17 7.87
CA ILE A 180 -20.35 -12.39 7.34
C ILE A 180 -19.87 -13.64 8.08
N GLU A 181 -18.55 -13.74 8.35
CA GLU A 181 -17.95 -14.85 9.09
C GLU A 181 -18.48 -14.92 10.54
N LEU A 182 -18.59 -13.78 11.23
CA LEU A 182 -19.18 -13.66 12.58
C LEU A 182 -20.66 -14.08 12.60
N ALA A 183 -21.46 -13.62 11.64
CA ALA A 183 -22.85 -14.04 11.51
C ALA A 183 -22.98 -15.55 11.18
N GLY A 184 -21.92 -16.17 10.64
CA GLY A 184 -21.82 -17.62 10.49
C GLY A 184 -21.62 -18.32 11.84
N LEU A 185 -20.73 -17.81 12.67
CA LEU A 185 -20.46 -18.34 14.02
C LEU A 185 -21.67 -18.21 14.93
N ASP A 186 -22.37 -17.09 14.93
CA ASP A 186 -23.57 -16.90 15.77
C ASP A 186 -24.63 -17.99 15.47
N ARG A 187 -24.81 -18.33 14.19
CA ARG A 187 -25.71 -19.41 13.78
C ARG A 187 -25.19 -20.80 14.20
N GLU A 188 -23.88 -21.02 14.17
CA GLU A 188 -23.28 -22.26 14.66
C GLU A 188 -23.47 -22.40 16.18
N LEU A 189 -23.30 -21.31 16.94
CA LEU A 189 -23.54 -21.23 18.38
C LEU A 189 -25.01 -21.51 18.72
N GLU A 190 -25.96 -20.91 17.99
CA GLU A 190 -27.38 -21.21 18.14
C GLU A 190 -27.68 -22.70 17.91
N GLY A 191 -27.05 -23.29 16.89
CA GLY A 191 -27.15 -24.72 16.60
C GLY A 191 -26.62 -25.60 17.74
N LEU A 192 -25.45 -25.27 18.27
CA LEU A 192 -24.86 -25.97 19.42
C LEU A 192 -25.75 -25.85 20.66
N ASN A 193 -26.28 -24.66 20.96
CA ASN A 193 -27.19 -24.48 22.09
C ASN A 193 -28.45 -25.34 21.99
N LEU A 194 -29.06 -25.43 20.80
CA LEU A 194 -30.22 -26.30 20.57
C LEU A 194 -29.88 -27.79 20.76
N GLU A 195 -28.68 -28.21 20.34
CA GLU A 195 -28.22 -29.58 20.52
C GLU A 195 -27.93 -29.90 21.99
N LEU A 196 -27.35 -28.94 22.74
CA LEU A 196 -27.15 -29.06 24.18
C LEU A 196 -28.50 -29.21 24.92
N GLU A 197 -29.51 -28.45 24.53
CA GLU A 197 -30.87 -28.60 25.07
C GLU A 197 -31.49 -29.97 24.77
N GLU A 198 -31.16 -30.58 23.63
CA GLU A 198 -31.60 -31.93 23.29
C GLU A 198 -30.86 -32.99 24.11
N LEU A 199 -29.54 -32.85 24.24
CA LEU A 199 -28.71 -33.72 25.09
C LEU A 199 -29.18 -33.69 26.55
N ASN A 200 -29.47 -32.51 27.10
CA ASN A 200 -30.00 -32.40 28.46
C ASN A 200 -31.36 -33.12 28.61
N ARG A 201 -32.25 -33.01 27.61
CA ARG A 201 -33.52 -33.76 27.61
C ARG A 201 -33.33 -35.27 27.51
N GLU A 202 -32.34 -35.74 26.75
CA GLU A 202 -31.98 -37.16 26.65
C GLU A 202 -31.42 -37.68 27.97
N PHE A 203 -30.53 -36.91 28.61
CA PHE A 203 -29.97 -37.21 29.93
C PHE A 203 -31.06 -37.34 31.00
N ASP A 204 -31.99 -36.37 31.08
CA ASP A 204 -33.11 -36.40 32.03
C ASP A 204 -33.99 -37.65 31.85
N ARG A 205 -34.21 -38.08 30.59
CA ARG A 205 -34.94 -39.31 30.28
C ARG A 205 -34.21 -40.55 30.79
N ILE A 206 -32.90 -40.64 30.54
CA ILE A 206 -32.05 -41.77 30.98
C ILE A 206 -32.04 -41.86 32.51
N GLU A 207 -31.84 -40.75 33.22
CA GLU A 207 -31.89 -40.71 34.68
C GLU A 207 -33.28 -41.07 35.23
N GLY A 208 -34.35 -40.63 34.57
CA GLY A 208 -35.73 -41.03 34.91
C GLY A 208 -35.99 -42.54 34.77
N LEU A 209 -35.46 -43.18 33.72
CA LEU A 209 -35.55 -44.62 33.52
C LEU A 209 -34.79 -45.40 34.60
N LYS A 210 -33.59 -44.93 34.97
CA LYS A 210 -32.76 -45.49 36.04
C LYS A 210 -33.47 -45.51 37.40
N GLY A 211 -34.29 -44.50 37.69
CA GLY A 211 -35.12 -44.43 38.90
C GLY A 211 -36.34 -45.36 38.91
N SER A 212 -36.77 -45.87 37.74
CA SER A 212 -37.96 -46.71 37.58
C SER A 212 -37.68 -48.22 37.58
N LEU A 213 -36.41 -48.64 37.60
CA LEU A 213 -36.03 -50.04 37.41
C LEU A 213 -36.08 -50.86 38.71
N GLY A 214 -37.23 -51.47 38.94
CA GLY A 214 -37.38 -52.65 39.80
C GLY A 214 -37.60 -53.91 38.94
N TYR A 215 -36.53 -54.68 38.73
CA TYR A 215 -36.38 -56.00 38.08
C TYR A 215 -35.68 -56.04 36.70
N PRO A 216 -34.65 -56.90 36.53
CA PRO A 216 -33.74 -56.90 35.39
C PRO A 216 -34.18 -57.86 34.27
N ASN A 217 -33.66 -57.64 33.06
CA ASN A 217 -33.29 -58.65 32.04
C ASN A 217 -33.59 -58.24 30.57
N ALA A 218 -34.40 -57.22 30.30
CA ALA A 218 -34.61 -56.69 28.94
C ALA A 218 -34.48 -55.16 28.87
N HIS A 219 -34.92 -54.47 29.92
CA HIS A 219 -34.83 -53.02 30.04
C HIS A 219 -33.40 -52.50 30.23
N ASP A 220 -32.49 -53.34 30.74
CA ASP A 220 -31.09 -52.99 31.00
C ASP A 220 -30.27 -52.86 29.70
N LEU A 221 -30.56 -53.68 28.68
CA LEU A 221 -29.86 -53.64 27.39
C LEU A 221 -30.23 -52.38 26.58
N GLU A 222 -31.51 -52.00 26.62
CA GLU A 222 -31.98 -50.76 25.98
C GLU A 222 -31.38 -49.53 26.67
N LEU A 223 -31.32 -49.53 28.01
CA LEU A 223 -30.68 -48.46 28.77
C LEU A 223 -29.17 -48.36 28.50
N GLU A 224 -28.46 -49.49 28.40
CA GLU A 224 -27.04 -49.51 28.03
C GLU A 224 -26.79 -48.96 26.62
N GLU A 225 -27.66 -49.26 25.67
CA GLU A 225 -27.57 -48.74 24.30
C GLU A 225 -27.86 -47.24 24.25
N ASP A 226 -28.86 -46.76 25.00
CA ASP A 226 -29.17 -45.34 25.16
C ASP A 226 -28.01 -44.55 25.77
N ILE A 227 -27.41 -45.07 26.86
CA ILE A 227 -26.22 -44.45 27.48
C ILE A 227 -25.05 -44.39 26.49
N ARG A 228 -24.82 -45.46 25.71
CA ARG A 228 -23.76 -45.46 24.69
C ARG A 228 -24.02 -44.41 23.61
N ARG A 229 -25.25 -44.30 23.11
CA ARG A 229 -25.62 -43.29 22.09
C ARG A 229 -25.46 -41.87 22.62
N TYR A 230 -25.93 -41.61 23.84
CA TYR A 230 -25.77 -40.33 24.51
C TYR A 230 -24.30 -39.94 24.63
N ASN A 231 -23.44 -40.85 25.12
CA ASN A 231 -22.01 -40.55 25.28
C ASN A 231 -21.33 -40.21 23.94
N ILE A 232 -21.65 -40.93 22.86
CA ILE A 232 -21.11 -40.63 21.51
C ILE A 232 -21.54 -39.23 21.05
N ARG A 233 -22.83 -38.88 21.21
CA ARG A 233 -23.34 -37.54 20.83
C ARG A 233 -22.72 -36.45 21.69
N ASN A 234 -22.56 -36.68 22.99
CA ASN A 234 -21.96 -35.73 23.92
C ASN A 234 -20.48 -35.49 23.62
N ASP A 235 -19.72 -36.54 23.28
CA ASP A 235 -18.32 -36.42 22.86
C ASP A 235 -18.18 -35.65 21.54
N ASP A 236 -19.08 -35.90 20.58
CA ASP A 236 -19.13 -35.15 19.31
C ASP A 236 -19.49 -33.68 19.52
N TYR A 237 -20.48 -33.39 20.38
CA TYR A 237 -20.83 -32.03 20.79
C TYR A 237 -19.64 -31.31 21.43
N ASN A 238 -18.96 -31.92 22.39
CA ASN A 238 -17.80 -31.33 23.06
C ASN A 238 -16.68 -31.00 22.05
N THR A 239 -16.42 -31.92 21.11
CA THR A 239 -15.42 -31.71 20.04
C THR A 239 -15.77 -30.51 19.16
N ARG A 240 -17.04 -30.37 18.76
CA ARG A 240 -17.50 -29.24 17.94
C ARG A 240 -17.48 -27.92 18.72
N ASN A 241 -17.86 -27.95 20.00
CA ASN A 241 -17.81 -26.79 20.89
C ASN A 241 -16.37 -26.29 21.12
N ASP A 242 -15.41 -27.19 21.32
CA ASP A 242 -13.99 -26.84 21.43
C ASP A 242 -13.47 -26.22 20.12
N ALA A 243 -13.84 -26.77 18.97
CA ALA A 243 -13.49 -26.22 17.66
C ALA A 243 -14.15 -24.85 17.39
N TYR A 244 -15.33 -24.60 17.94
CA TYR A 244 -15.98 -23.29 17.91
C TYR A 244 -15.21 -22.27 18.76
N ASN A 245 -14.87 -22.62 20.00
CA ASN A 245 -14.12 -21.72 20.90
C ASN A 245 -12.79 -21.28 20.31
N LEU A 246 -12.02 -22.22 19.74
CA LEU A 246 -10.75 -21.91 19.08
C LEU A 246 -10.91 -20.95 17.90
N ARG A 247 -11.96 -21.13 17.09
CA ARG A 247 -12.27 -20.21 15.99
C ARG A 247 -12.64 -18.83 16.54
N SER A 248 -13.49 -18.75 17.56
CA SER A 248 -13.89 -17.48 18.17
C SER A 248 -12.69 -16.70 18.72
N GLU A 249 -11.71 -17.36 19.33
CA GLU A 249 -10.48 -16.71 19.81
C GLU A 249 -9.62 -16.16 18.67
N ASP A 250 -9.49 -16.91 17.56
CA ASP A 250 -8.78 -16.44 16.36
C ASP A 250 -9.44 -15.19 15.74
N TYR A 251 -10.77 -15.17 15.69
CA TYR A 251 -11.52 -14.02 15.19
C TYR A 251 -11.32 -12.77 16.04
N ASN A 252 -11.41 -12.90 17.38
CA ASN A 252 -11.17 -11.77 18.27
C ASN A 252 -9.78 -11.18 18.07
N ARG A 253 -8.76 -12.03 17.93
CA ARG A 253 -7.39 -11.57 17.64
C ARG A 253 -7.27 -10.86 16.29
N ARG A 254 -7.93 -11.39 15.24
CA ARG A 254 -7.94 -10.75 13.92
C ARG A 254 -8.58 -9.37 13.99
N ILE A 255 -9.73 -9.22 14.66
CA ILE A 255 -10.42 -7.94 14.83
C ILE A 255 -9.52 -6.90 15.53
N GLU A 256 -8.81 -7.29 16.59
CA GLU A 256 -7.88 -6.39 17.28
C GLU A 256 -6.79 -5.85 16.34
N ILE A 257 -6.21 -6.71 15.49
CA ILE A 257 -5.21 -6.31 14.50
C ILE A 257 -5.79 -5.34 13.48
N TYR A 258 -7.00 -5.59 12.97
CA TYR A 258 -7.64 -4.69 12.00
C TYR A 258 -8.00 -3.34 12.59
N ASN A 259 -8.50 -3.30 13.82
CA ASN A 259 -8.78 -2.03 14.49
C ASN A 259 -7.50 -1.21 14.67
N GLN A 260 -6.40 -1.85 15.05
CA GLN A 260 -5.10 -1.17 15.12
C GLN A 260 -4.66 -0.63 13.76
N GLN A 261 -4.80 -1.41 12.68
CA GLN A 261 -4.46 -0.98 11.33
C GLN A 261 -5.34 0.17 10.84
N ALA A 262 -6.63 0.16 11.18
CA ALA A 262 -7.56 1.24 10.84
C ALA A 262 -7.19 2.54 11.58
N ASP A 263 -6.87 2.45 12.87
CA ASP A 263 -6.42 3.61 13.66
C ASP A 263 -5.11 4.21 13.10
N GLU A 264 -4.15 3.36 12.72
CA GLU A 264 -2.90 3.79 12.08
C GLU A 264 -3.18 4.46 10.73
N LEU A 265 -4.13 3.94 9.95
CA LEU A 265 -4.50 4.53 8.66
C LEU A 265 -5.22 5.87 8.82
N ASP A 266 -6.13 5.99 9.78
CA ASP A 266 -6.84 7.25 10.05
C ASP A 266 -5.87 8.35 10.46
N VAL A 267 -4.85 8.04 11.27
CA VAL A 267 -3.78 8.99 11.60
C VAL A 267 -2.99 9.41 10.35
N LEU A 268 -2.70 8.48 9.45
CA LEU A 268 -2.00 8.77 8.19
C LEU A 268 -2.86 9.61 7.24
N VAL A 269 -4.17 9.34 7.17
CA VAL A 269 -5.09 10.10 6.32
C VAL A 269 -5.38 11.47 6.91
N GLU A 270 -5.53 11.63 8.22
CA GLU A 270 -5.61 12.95 8.85
C GLU A 270 -4.33 13.76 8.58
N ARG A 271 -3.18 13.12 8.69
CA ARG A 271 -1.88 13.74 8.34
C ARG A 271 -1.75 14.01 6.84
N SER A 272 -2.41 13.28 5.94
CA SER A 272 -2.38 13.54 4.49
C SER A 272 -3.39 14.62 4.08
N ASN A 273 -4.61 14.58 4.61
CA ASN A 273 -5.69 15.53 4.32
C ASN A 273 -5.41 16.94 4.87
N ALA A 274 -4.61 17.06 5.93
CA ALA A 274 -4.14 18.35 6.41
C ALA A 274 -3.24 19.08 5.38
N TYR A 275 -2.72 18.38 4.37
CA TYR A 275 -1.80 18.92 3.36
C TYR A 275 -2.39 18.99 1.94
N THR A 276 -3.60 18.46 1.70
CA THR A 276 -4.16 18.33 0.33
C THR A 276 -5.44 19.14 0.06
N THR A 277 -5.91 19.99 0.98
CA THR A 277 -7.14 20.77 0.79
C THR A 277 -6.97 22.20 0.30
N ASP A 278 -5.76 22.65 -0.10
CA ASP A 278 -5.59 23.99 -0.66
C ASP A 278 -5.49 23.95 -2.22
N PRO A 279 -6.53 24.42 -2.96
CA PRO A 279 -6.59 24.37 -4.42
C PRO A 279 -5.52 25.22 -5.13
N CYS A 280 -4.70 25.99 -4.42
CA CYS A 280 -3.60 26.74 -5.02
C CYS A 280 -2.43 25.88 -5.52
N TYR A 281 -2.28 24.62 -5.07
CA TYR A 281 -1.11 23.79 -5.41
C TYR A 281 -1.23 23.14 -6.80
N HIS A 282 -2.45 22.85 -7.27
CA HIS A 282 -2.67 22.14 -8.55
C HIS A 282 -2.81 23.07 -9.76
N GLU A 283 -3.01 24.38 -9.60
CA GLU A 283 -3.15 25.31 -10.74
C GLU A 283 -1.82 25.76 -11.36
N ARG A 284 -0.66 25.30 -10.85
CA ARG A 284 0.67 25.65 -11.39
C ARG A 284 1.50 24.48 -11.89
N ALA A 285 0.97 23.26 -11.82
CA ALA A 285 1.64 22.03 -12.26
C ALA A 285 1.03 21.50 -13.57
N GLY A 286 0.82 22.40 -14.53
CA GLY A 286 0.50 22.10 -15.93
C GLY A 286 1.38 22.95 -16.83
#